data_AF-A0AA46S1D0-F1
#
_entry.id   AF-A0AA46S1D0-F1
#
_cell.length_a   1.000
_cell.length_b   1.000
_cell.length_c   1.000
_cell.angle_alpha   90.00
_cell.angle_beta   90.00
_cell.angle_gamma   90.00
#
_symmetry.space_group_name_H-M   'P 1'
#
loop_
_entity.id
_entity.type
_entity.pdbx_description
1 polymer ?
#
loop_
_entity_poly.entity_id
_entity_poly.type
_entity_poly.pdbx_seq_one_letter_code
_entity_poly.pdbx_strand_id
1 'polypeptide(L)'
;MKSVFISGSISIKSLPMQVINSFDKIISQNIQVYVGDADGIDRLTQNYFASKEYTNVIVCTIKEYPRNISSKLFCIKNINYDKNIKNEREKQTSKDEFMTQSSDYSFVIWDGKSKGSFANIKRAIKYNKKIKVYYVDFGRCLEKEELNISYIENIYKSNTGYTLSEIMTKIKSSSIYTNISKASELKEWFINNKILKQSSDKLEINNNYKNYFIIENYRGTQNIKYKKDVLDLIAGNSIFGGRER
;
A
#
# COMPACT_ATOMS: atom_id res chain seq x y z
N MET A 1 12.16 -17.23 -21.55
CA MET A 1 12.83 -17.05 -20.25
C MET A 1 11.79 -16.54 -19.26
N LYS A 2 11.73 -17.09 -18.04
CA LYS A 2 10.80 -16.58 -17.01
C LYS A 2 11.25 -15.20 -16.52
N SER A 3 10.32 -14.34 -16.16
CA SER A 3 10.64 -13.01 -15.62
C SER A 3 9.81 -12.63 -14.38
N VAL A 4 10.41 -11.86 -13.48
CA VAL A 4 9.78 -11.40 -12.23
C VAL A 4 9.96 -9.90 -12.05
N PHE A 5 8.88 -9.20 -11.75
CA PHE A 5 8.94 -7.83 -11.24
C PHE A 5 8.97 -7.86 -9.71
N ILE A 6 10.05 -7.36 -9.13
CA ILE A 6 10.22 -7.20 -7.70
C ILE A 6 9.95 -5.75 -7.34
N SER A 7 9.03 -5.52 -6.41
CA SER A 7 8.72 -4.19 -5.89
C SER A 7 8.42 -4.22 -4.41
N GLY A 8 8.37 -3.06 -3.76
CA GLY A 8 7.99 -3.03 -2.36
C GLY A 8 8.03 -1.65 -1.73
N SER A 9 8.02 -1.64 -0.41
CA SER A 9 7.85 -0.42 0.37
C SER A 9 9.18 0.30 0.58
N ILE A 10 9.19 1.63 0.42
CA ILE A 10 10.38 2.48 0.63
C ILE A 10 10.81 2.48 2.12
N SER A 11 9.84 2.28 3.02
CA SER A 11 10.03 2.20 4.48
C SER A 11 10.88 1.01 4.92
N ILE A 12 10.89 -0.09 4.16
CA ILE A 12 11.59 -1.32 4.53
C ILE A 12 13.10 -1.15 4.29
N LYS A 13 13.91 -1.44 5.32
CA LYS A 13 15.36 -1.18 5.34
C LYS A 13 16.23 -2.45 5.34
N SER A 14 15.64 -3.63 5.46
CA SER A 14 16.35 -4.91 5.40
C SER A 14 15.50 -5.94 4.65
N LEU A 15 16.15 -6.95 4.05
CA LEU A 15 15.47 -8.06 3.39
C LEU A 15 15.20 -9.17 4.41
N PRO A 16 13.94 -9.57 4.63
CA PRO A 16 13.63 -10.72 5.47
C PRO A 16 14.17 -12.03 4.88
N MET A 17 14.48 -13.01 5.73
CA MET A 17 15.09 -14.28 5.29
C MET A 17 14.23 -15.02 4.24
N GLN A 18 12.90 -15.01 4.38
CA GLN A 18 12.02 -15.64 3.39
C GLN A 18 12.08 -14.95 2.00
N VAL A 19 12.35 -13.65 1.98
CA VAL A 19 12.57 -12.88 0.74
C VAL A 19 13.92 -13.26 0.13
N ILE A 20 14.98 -13.32 0.94
CA ILE A 20 16.32 -13.78 0.53
C ILE A 20 16.23 -15.18 -0.10
N ASN A 21 15.58 -16.13 0.57
CA ASN A 21 15.35 -17.48 0.04
C ASN A 21 14.59 -17.49 -1.29
N SER A 22 13.72 -16.51 -1.52
CA SER A 22 13.02 -16.36 -2.81
C SER A 22 13.93 -15.77 -3.89
N PHE A 23 14.83 -14.84 -3.53
CA PHE A 23 15.84 -14.30 -4.43
C PHE A 23 16.87 -15.35 -4.84
N ASP A 24 17.31 -16.21 -3.92
CA ASP A 24 18.19 -17.34 -4.26
C ASP A 24 17.55 -18.31 -5.25
N LYS A 25 16.24 -18.56 -5.10
CA LYS A 25 15.48 -19.36 -6.08
C LYS A 25 15.43 -18.68 -7.46
N ILE A 26 15.25 -17.37 -7.50
CA ILE A 26 15.29 -16.58 -8.75
C ILE A 26 16.64 -16.73 -9.44
N ILE A 27 17.75 -16.62 -8.69
CA ILE A 27 19.11 -16.82 -9.21
C ILE A 27 19.29 -18.24 -9.74
N SER A 28 18.95 -19.26 -8.94
CA SER A 28 19.13 -20.67 -9.32
C SER A 28 18.36 -21.07 -10.58
N GLN A 29 17.22 -20.42 -10.84
CA GLN A 29 16.37 -20.67 -12.01
C GLN A 29 16.67 -19.71 -13.16
N ASN A 30 17.68 -18.85 -13.00
CA ASN A 30 18.08 -17.83 -13.96
C ASN A 30 16.92 -16.95 -14.46
N ILE A 31 16.05 -16.51 -13.55
CA ILE A 31 14.86 -15.71 -13.87
C ILE A 31 15.24 -14.23 -14.04
N GLN A 32 14.83 -13.63 -15.16
CA GLN A 32 15.02 -12.20 -15.41
C GLN A 32 14.29 -11.34 -14.37
N VAL A 33 15.04 -10.46 -13.70
CA VAL A 33 14.51 -9.52 -12.71
C VAL A 33 14.24 -8.18 -13.37
N TYR A 34 13.04 -7.65 -13.17
CA TYR A 34 12.71 -6.23 -13.34
C TYR A 34 12.61 -5.60 -11.94
N VAL A 35 13.26 -4.46 -11.77
CA VAL A 35 13.24 -3.70 -10.51
C VAL A 35 13.26 -2.20 -10.81
N GLY A 36 12.62 -1.42 -9.94
CA GLY A 36 12.72 0.04 -10.03
C GLY A 36 14.03 0.57 -9.45
N ASP A 37 14.12 1.89 -9.45
CA ASP A 37 15.26 2.67 -9.00
C ASP A 37 15.00 3.41 -7.67
N ALA A 38 13.90 3.12 -6.96
CA ALA A 38 13.58 3.80 -5.71
C ALA A 38 14.46 3.34 -4.53
N ASP A 39 14.36 4.04 -3.40
CA ASP A 39 14.90 3.55 -2.12
C ASP A 39 14.08 2.39 -1.54
N GLY A 40 14.57 1.80 -0.46
CA GLY A 40 13.92 0.68 0.23
C GLY A 40 14.06 -0.61 -0.57
N ILE A 41 12.96 -1.33 -0.80
CA ILE A 41 12.98 -2.65 -1.43
C ILE A 41 13.66 -2.65 -2.80
N ASP A 42 13.47 -1.64 -3.64
CA ASP A 42 14.11 -1.56 -4.95
C ASP A 42 15.65 -1.56 -4.81
N ARG A 43 16.20 -0.65 -4.01
CA ARG A 43 17.64 -0.59 -3.72
C ARG A 43 18.17 -1.84 -3.03
N LEU A 44 17.43 -2.40 -2.06
CA LEU A 44 17.81 -3.63 -1.37
C LEU A 44 17.86 -4.83 -2.33
N THR A 45 16.91 -4.91 -3.25
CA THR A 45 16.85 -5.93 -4.30
C THR A 45 18.07 -5.80 -5.21
N GLN A 46 18.36 -4.60 -5.71
CA GLN A 46 19.54 -4.33 -6.52
C GLN A 46 20.83 -4.71 -5.78
N ASN A 47 20.99 -4.30 -4.52
CA ASN A 47 22.16 -4.64 -3.70
C ASN A 47 22.33 -6.16 -3.53
N TYR A 48 21.23 -6.89 -3.29
CA TYR A 48 21.29 -8.34 -3.13
C TYR A 48 21.81 -9.02 -4.39
N PHE A 49 21.20 -8.76 -5.54
CA PHE A 49 21.63 -9.37 -6.79
C PHE A 49 23.05 -8.95 -7.20
N ALA A 50 23.46 -7.71 -6.88
CA ALA A 50 24.81 -7.24 -7.14
C ALA A 50 25.83 -8.02 -6.30
N SER A 51 25.54 -8.27 -5.02
CA SER A 51 26.40 -9.06 -4.13
C SER A 51 26.54 -10.52 -4.53
N LYS A 52 25.64 -11.03 -5.39
CA LYS A 52 25.66 -12.37 -5.97
C LYS A 52 26.19 -12.40 -7.40
N GLU A 53 26.67 -11.25 -7.90
CA GLU A 53 27.12 -11.06 -9.29
C GLU A 53 26.06 -11.49 -10.33
N TYR A 54 24.78 -11.42 -9.96
CA TYR A 54 23.68 -11.89 -10.81
C TYR A 54 23.36 -10.85 -11.88
N THR A 55 23.53 -11.20 -13.16
CA THR A 55 23.50 -10.22 -14.26
C THR A 55 22.13 -10.06 -14.93
N ASN A 56 21.21 -11.00 -14.75
CA ASN A 56 19.87 -10.95 -15.36
C ASN A 56 18.93 -10.01 -14.58
N VAL A 57 19.33 -8.75 -14.46
CA VAL A 57 18.62 -7.67 -13.78
C VAL A 57 18.48 -6.48 -14.72
N ILE A 58 17.24 -6.00 -14.88
CA ILE A 58 16.89 -4.77 -15.59
C ILE A 58 16.38 -3.76 -14.56
N VAL A 59 17.12 -2.66 -14.40
CA VAL A 59 16.73 -1.51 -13.58
C VAL A 59 15.95 -0.54 -14.46
N CYS A 60 14.66 -0.38 -14.17
CA CYS A 60 13.80 0.53 -14.90
C CYS A 60 13.78 1.93 -14.26
N THR A 61 13.88 2.97 -15.08
CA THR A 61 13.82 4.37 -14.66
C THR A 61 13.00 5.19 -15.66
N ILE A 62 12.39 6.28 -15.22
CA ILE A 62 11.76 7.30 -16.09
C ILE A 62 12.65 8.53 -16.27
N LYS A 63 13.82 8.54 -15.62
CA LYS A 63 14.80 9.63 -15.66
C LYS A 63 15.94 9.24 -16.60
N GLU A 64 16.71 10.24 -17.03
CA GLU A 64 17.94 10.02 -17.82
C GLU A 64 18.86 8.99 -17.14
N TYR A 65 19.03 9.14 -15.81
CA TYR A 65 19.76 8.19 -14.97
C TYR A 65 18.88 7.64 -13.85
N PRO A 66 19.00 6.35 -13.48
CA PRO A 66 18.28 5.79 -12.34
C PRO A 66 18.73 6.48 -11.05
N ARG A 67 17.80 6.67 -10.11
CA ARG A 67 18.14 7.23 -8.78
C ARG A 67 19.10 6.33 -8.00
N ASN A 68 19.02 5.02 -8.21
CA ASN A 68 19.90 4.02 -7.63
C ASN A 68 20.32 2.99 -8.69
N ILE A 69 21.61 2.65 -8.72
CA ILE A 69 22.18 1.58 -9.53
C ILE A 69 23.28 0.86 -8.73
N SER A 70 23.02 -0.38 -8.31
CA SER A 70 23.95 -1.09 -7.40
C SER A 70 25.09 -1.83 -8.11
N SER A 71 25.01 -2.01 -9.43
CA SER A 71 26.06 -2.69 -10.21
C SER A 71 26.10 -2.17 -11.64
N LYS A 72 27.31 -2.08 -12.20
CA LYS A 72 27.54 -1.77 -13.62
C LYS A 72 27.11 -2.91 -14.56
N LEU A 73 26.91 -4.11 -14.01
CA LEU A 73 26.47 -5.29 -14.78
C LEU A 73 24.96 -5.28 -15.05
N PHE A 74 24.19 -4.43 -14.36
CA PHE A 74 22.75 -4.38 -14.56
C PHE A 74 22.39 -3.58 -15.81
N CYS A 75 21.44 -4.11 -16.57
CA CYS A 75 20.89 -3.38 -17.70
C CYS A 75 20.00 -2.24 -17.21
N ILE A 76 20.17 -1.03 -17.75
CA ILE A 76 19.29 0.10 -17.47
C ILE A 76 18.28 0.22 -18.59
N LYS A 77 17.00 0.31 -18.24
CA LYS A 77 15.92 0.54 -19.20
C LYS A 77 15.16 1.82 -18.88
N ASN A 78 15.28 2.82 -19.75
CA ASN A 78 14.48 4.03 -19.67
C ASN A 78 13.05 3.74 -20.18
N ILE A 79 12.05 4.10 -19.37
CA ILE A 79 10.64 3.89 -19.66
C ILE A 79 10.01 5.23 -20.00
N ASN A 80 9.51 5.32 -21.23
CA ASN A 80 8.71 6.46 -21.65
C ASN A 80 7.36 6.46 -20.94
N TYR A 81 6.87 7.66 -20.65
CA TYR A 81 5.54 7.91 -20.13
C TYR A 81 4.89 9.01 -20.99
N ASP A 82 3.56 9.12 -20.94
CA ASP A 82 2.85 10.19 -21.64
C ASP A 82 3.30 11.56 -21.10
N LYS A 83 3.83 12.41 -21.99
CA LYS A 83 4.34 13.75 -21.65
C LYS A 83 3.25 14.67 -21.09
N ASN A 84 1.97 14.35 -21.31
CA ASN A 84 0.84 15.08 -20.73
C ASN A 84 0.67 14.82 -19.22
N ILE A 85 1.24 13.73 -18.70
CA ILE A 85 1.22 13.41 -17.27
C ILE A 85 2.12 14.40 -16.52
N LYS A 86 1.49 15.33 -15.80
CA LYS A 86 2.22 16.32 -14.97
C LYS A 86 2.63 15.74 -13.62
N ASN A 87 1.85 14.82 -13.07
CA ASN A 87 2.06 14.27 -11.74
C ASN A 87 3.20 13.25 -11.73
N GLU A 88 4.28 13.53 -10.98
CA GLU A 88 5.44 12.64 -10.87
C GLU A 88 5.07 11.22 -10.41
N ARG A 89 4.09 11.09 -9.52
CA ARG A 89 3.62 9.79 -9.03
C ARG A 89 2.95 8.97 -10.14
N GLU A 90 2.21 9.62 -11.02
CA GLU A 90 1.57 8.96 -12.15
C GLU A 90 2.61 8.51 -13.18
N LYS A 91 3.66 9.31 -13.42
CA LYS A 91 4.79 8.88 -14.27
C LYS A 91 5.49 7.64 -13.71
N GLN A 92 5.74 7.61 -12.39
CA GLN A 92 6.29 6.44 -11.71
C GLN A 92 5.34 5.23 -11.81
N THR A 93 4.02 5.47 -11.83
CA THR A 93 3.03 4.41 -12.04
C THR A 93 3.12 3.81 -13.44
N SER A 94 3.35 4.61 -14.49
CA SER A 94 3.59 4.12 -15.85
C SER A 94 4.83 3.20 -15.94
N LYS A 95 5.89 3.56 -15.21
CA LYS A 95 7.10 2.71 -15.07
C LYS A 95 6.77 1.36 -14.44
N ASP A 96 6.03 1.38 -13.33
CA ASP A 96 5.68 0.16 -12.62
C ASP A 96 4.71 -0.69 -13.47
N GLU A 97 3.83 -0.06 -14.25
CA GLU A 97 2.95 -0.71 -15.23
C GLU A 97 3.73 -1.48 -16.28
N PHE A 98 4.70 -0.83 -16.91
CA PHE A 98 5.61 -1.49 -17.85
C PHE A 98 6.27 -2.73 -17.22
N MET A 99 6.82 -2.61 -16.01
CA MET A 99 7.50 -3.74 -15.34
C MET A 99 6.54 -4.89 -15.02
N THR A 100 5.30 -4.59 -14.64
CA THR A 100 4.28 -5.62 -14.39
C THR A 100 3.84 -6.31 -15.67
N GLN A 101 3.66 -5.58 -16.76
CA GLN A 101 3.30 -6.18 -18.04
C GLN A 101 4.43 -7.04 -18.60
N SER A 102 5.67 -6.59 -18.47
CA SER A 102 6.89 -7.27 -18.97
C SER A 102 7.31 -8.50 -18.16
N SER A 103 6.68 -8.75 -17.01
CA SER A 103 7.02 -9.87 -16.12
C SER A 103 5.96 -10.96 -16.09
N ASP A 104 6.37 -12.22 -15.92
CA ASP A 104 5.45 -13.35 -15.69
C ASP A 104 4.95 -13.38 -14.23
N TYR A 105 5.86 -13.04 -13.31
CA TYR A 105 5.63 -13.05 -11.86
C TYR A 105 5.71 -11.63 -11.29
N SER A 106 4.90 -11.36 -10.27
CA SER A 106 5.03 -10.17 -9.44
C SER A 106 5.34 -10.57 -8.00
N PHE A 107 6.48 -10.13 -7.48
CA PHE A 107 6.85 -10.35 -6.09
C PHE A 107 6.90 -9.01 -5.34
N VAL A 108 5.97 -8.82 -4.41
CA VAL A 108 5.80 -7.56 -3.68
C VAL A 108 6.17 -7.74 -2.21
N ILE A 109 7.08 -6.93 -1.70
CA ILE A 109 7.48 -6.90 -0.28
C ILE A 109 6.86 -5.67 0.38
N TRP A 110 5.87 -5.88 1.25
CA TRP A 110 4.93 -4.85 1.65
C TRP A 110 4.79 -4.70 3.16
N ASP A 111 4.72 -3.46 3.62
CA ASP A 111 4.53 -3.06 5.02
C ASP A 111 3.04 -2.80 5.39
N GLY A 112 2.11 -3.12 4.50
CA GLY A 112 0.68 -2.84 4.69
C GLY A 112 0.29 -1.36 4.49
N LYS A 113 1.25 -0.45 4.29
CA LYS A 113 1.02 1.02 4.29
C LYS A 113 1.42 1.70 2.99
N SER A 114 2.40 1.15 2.26
CA SER A 114 2.86 1.71 1.00
C SER A 114 1.75 1.69 -0.05
N LYS A 115 1.21 2.87 -0.38
CA LYS A 115 0.21 3.03 -1.45
C LYS A 115 0.74 2.60 -2.82
N GLY A 116 2.05 2.73 -3.07
CA GLY A 116 2.67 2.26 -4.32
C GLY A 116 2.66 0.73 -4.42
N SER A 117 3.11 0.05 -3.36
CA SER A 117 3.11 -1.42 -3.30
C SER A 117 1.70 -2.00 -3.34
N PHE A 118 0.74 -1.37 -2.66
CA PHE A 118 -0.69 -1.70 -2.76
C PHE A 118 -1.20 -1.60 -4.21
N ALA A 119 -0.85 -0.53 -4.93
CA ALA A 119 -1.21 -0.37 -6.34
C ALA A 119 -0.57 -1.44 -7.22
N ASN A 120 0.68 -1.84 -6.96
CA ASN A 120 1.36 -2.91 -7.68
C ASN A 120 0.67 -4.27 -7.48
N ILE A 121 0.27 -4.58 -6.23
CA ILE A 121 -0.48 -5.82 -5.92
C ILE A 121 -1.81 -5.84 -6.69
N LYS A 122 -2.61 -4.76 -6.60
CA LYS A 122 -3.88 -4.67 -7.32
C LYS A 122 -3.71 -4.82 -8.83
N ARG A 123 -2.67 -4.21 -9.39
CA ARG A 123 -2.37 -4.26 -10.82
C ARG A 123 -1.93 -5.65 -11.28
N ALA A 124 -1.11 -6.34 -10.50
CA ALA A 124 -0.73 -7.72 -10.77
C ALA A 124 -1.95 -8.66 -10.76
N ILE A 125 -2.87 -8.51 -9.78
CA ILE A 125 -4.13 -9.27 -9.75
C ILE A 125 -4.99 -8.95 -10.99
N LYS A 126 -5.18 -7.65 -11.31
CA LYS A 126 -5.97 -7.22 -12.48
C LYS A 126 -5.41 -7.78 -13.80
N TYR A 127 -4.09 -7.87 -13.92
CA TYR A 127 -3.42 -8.40 -15.11
C TYR A 127 -3.19 -9.92 -15.06
N ASN A 128 -3.83 -10.61 -14.11
CA ASN A 128 -3.76 -12.07 -13.93
C ASN A 128 -2.31 -12.60 -13.87
N LYS A 129 -1.41 -11.83 -13.25
CA LYS A 129 0.00 -12.20 -13.08
C LYS A 129 0.14 -13.20 -11.92
N LYS A 130 1.14 -14.06 -11.98
CA LYS A 130 1.49 -14.94 -10.85
C LYS A 130 2.08 -14.09 -9.73
N ILE A 131 1.29 -13.84 -8.69
CA ILE A 131 1.65 -12.91 -7.63
C ILE A 131 2.11 -13.64 -6.37
N LYS A 132 3.14 -13.09 -5.72
CA LYS A 132 3.58 -13.44 -4.38
C LYS A 132 3.70 -12.14 -3.58
N VAL A 133 3.16 -12.10 -2.37
CA VAL A 133 3.24 -10.92 -1.50
C VAL A 133 3.84 -11.34 -0.18
N TYR A 134 4.99 -10.78 0.18
CA TYR A 134 5.52 -10.88 1.55
C TYR A 134 4.96 -9.73 2.38
N TYR A 135 4.20 -10.04 3.42
CA TYR A 135 3.66 -9.05 4.33
C TYR A 135 4.49 -9.01 5.60
N VAL A 136 5.12 -7.85 5.85
CA VAL A 136 6.08 -7.67 6.94
C VAL A 136 5.48 -7.99 8.30
N ASP A 137 4.27 -7.51 8.59
CA ASP A 137 3.66 -7.68 9.91
C ASP A 137 3.37 -9.16 10.23
N PHE A 138 3.09 -9.98 9.22
CA PHE A 138 2.91 -11.43 9.40
C PHE A 138 4.22 -12.21 9.40
N GLY A 139 5.32 -11.60 8.94
CA GLY A 139 6.60 -12.30 8.79
C GLY A 139 6.58 -13.42 7.75
N ARG A 140 5.58 -13.43 6.85
CA ARG A 140 5.41 -14.47 5.84
C ARG A 140 4.82 -13.95 4.54
N CYS A 141 4.86 -14.78 3.51
CA CYS A 141 4.05 -14.59 2.33
C CYS A 141 2.56 -14.86 2.60
N LEU A 142 1.71 -14.08 1.94
CA LEU A 142 0.28 -14.32 1.90
C LEU A 142 -0.03 -15.58 1.09
N GLU A 143 -1.01 -16.34 1.55
CA GLU A 143 -1.52 -17.55 0.90
C GLU A 143 -2.39 -17.21 -0.31
N LYS A 144 -2.68 -18.21 -1.15
CA LYS A 144 -3.41 -18.00 -2.40
C LYS A 144 -4.80 -17.39 -2.19
N GLU A 145 -5.48 -17.78 -1.13
CA GLU A 145 -6.83 -17.33 -0.76
C GLU A 145 -6.81 -15.87 -0.27
N GLU A 146 -5.68 -15.42 0.27
CA GLU A 146 -5.43 -14.04 0.74
C GLU A 146 -5.10 -13.09 -0.43
N LEU A 147 -4.76 -13.59 -1.61
CA LEU A 147 -4.35 -12.81 -2.78
C LEU A 147 -5.54 -12.33 -3.63
N ASN A 148 -6.56 -11.78 -2.97
CA ASN A 148 -7.72 -11.15 -3.61
C ASN A 148 -7.82 -9.66 -3.25
N ILE A 149 -8.44 -8.87 -4.14
CA ILE A 149 -8.47 -7.40 -3.99
C ILE A 149 -9.11 -6.97 -2.66
N SER A 150 -10.18 -7.64 -2.21
CA SER A 150 -10.90 -7.27 -1.00
C SER A 150 -10.03 -7.49 0.25
N TYR A 151 -9.36 -8.64 0.36
CA TYR A 151 -8.47 -8.93 1.48
C TYR A 151 -7.26 -7.98 1.52
N ILE A 152 -6.60 -7.75 0.38
CA ILE A 152 -5.47 -6.81 0.29
C ILE A 152 -5.92 -5.37 0.64
N GLU A 153 -7.11 -4.95 0.22
CA GLU A 153 -7.66 -3.66 0.59
C GLU A 153 -7.96 -3.57 2.08
N ASN A 154 -8.46 -4.64 2.71
CA ASN A 154 -8.67 -4.69 4.15
C ASN A 154 -7.34 -4.55 4.91
N ILE A 155 -6.25 -5.22 4.49
CA ILE A 155 -4.93 -5.02 5.09
C ILE A 155 -4.50 -3.56 4.95
N TYR A 156 -4.57 -3.00 3.74
CA TYR A 156 -4.14 -1.63 3.48
C TYR A 156 -4.93 -0.62 4.33
N LYS A 157 -6.25 -0.77 4.41
CA LYS A 157 -7.13 0.16 5.12
C LYS A 157 -7.11 -0.02 6.63
N SER A 158 -6.84 -1.21 7.14
CA SER A 158 -6.60 -1.41 8.57
C SER A 158 -5.33 -0.67 9.03
N ASN A 159 -4.34 -0.55 8.16
CA ASN A 159 -3.07 0.10 8.44
C ASN A 159 -3.03 1.61 8.13
N THR A 160 -3.85 2.09 7.18
CA THR A 160 -3.83 3.50 6.71
C THR A 160 -5.12 4.26 7.03
N GLY A 161 -6.17 3.55 7.41
CA GLY A 161 -7.49 4.11 7.62
C GLY A 161 -8.17 4.58 6.32
N TYR A 162 -9.43 4.96 6.47
CA TYR A 162 -10.24 5.58 5.46
C TYR A 162 -10.14 7.10 5.59
N THR A 163 -10.12 7.79 4.45
CA THR A 163 -10.38 9.23 4.40
C THR A 163 -11.84 9.52 4.76
N LEU A 164 -12.15 10.78 5.05
CA LEU A 164 -13.52 11.24 5.27
C LEU A 164 -14.43 10.87 4.10
N SER A 165 -14.00 11.09 2.85
CA SER A 165 -14.79 10.74 1.67
C SER A 165 -15.03 9.23 1.57
N GLU A 166 -14.00 8.42 1.84
CA GLU A 166 -14.12 6.95 1.77
C GLU A 166 -15.03 6.39 2.87
N ILE A 167 -14.92 6.87 4.12
CA ILE A 167 -15.80 6.40 5.20
C ILE A 167 -17.24 6.84 4.96
N MET A 168 -17.47 8.04 4.43
CA MET A 168 -18.81 8.50 4.05
C MET A 168 -19.44 7.62 2.98
N THR A 169 -18.66 7.23 1.95
CA THR A 169 -19.14 6.26 0.95
C THR A 169 -19.49 4.93 1.59
N LYS A 170 -18.68 4.46 2.56
CA LYS A 170 -18.97 3.22 3.28
C LYS A 170 -20.25 3.28 4.11
N ILE A 171 -20.46 4.36 4.86
CA ILE A 171 -21.70 4.59 5.61
C ILE A 171 -22.90 4.53 4.66
N LYS A 172 -22.85 5.23 3.52
CA LYS A 172 -23.92 5.23 2.51
C LYS A 172 -24.18 3.86 1.88
N SER A 173 -23.13 3.07 1.67
CA SER A 173 -23.24 1.73 1.09
C SER A 173 -23.61 0.64 2.12
N SER A 174 -23.54 0.97 3.41
CA SER A 174 -23.84 0.03 4.48
C SER A 174 -25.33 0.03 4.81
N SER A 175 -25.82 -1.07 5.38
CA SER A 175 -27.20 -1.16 5.90
C SER A 175 -27.36 -0.50 7.28
N ILE A 176 -26.50 0.46 7.62
CA ILE A 176 -26.55 1.15 8.91
C ILE A 176 -27.64 2.22 8.86
N TYR A 177 -28.65 2.09 9.73
CA TYR A 177 -29.68 3.12 9.89
C TYR A 177 -29.10 4.33 10.62
N THR A 178 -28.76 5.38 9.87
CA THR A 178 -28.23 6.63 10.41
C THR A 178 -28.70 7.82 9.60
N ASN A 179 -28.84 8.98 10.25
CA ASN A 179 -29.16 10.25 9.59
C ASN A 179 -27.91 10.92 8.97
N ILE A 180 -26.75 10.25 9.01
CA ILE A 180 -25.48 10.78 8.48
C ILE A 180 -25.43 10.59 6.97
N SER A 181 -25.65 11.68 6.24
CA SER A 181 -25.59 11.78 4.77
C SER A 181 -24.44 12.67 4.27
N LYS A 182 -23.97 13.59 5.12
CA LYS A 182 -22.91 14.57 4.83
C LYS A 182 -21.76 14.49 5.84
N ALA A 183 -20.60 15.00 5.43
CA ALA A 183 -19.41 15.05 6.26
C ALA A 183 -19.58 15.89 7.54
N SER A 184 -20.34 16.99 7.48
CA SER A 184 -20.66 17.82 8.64
C SER A 184 -21.46 17.04 9.68
N GLU A 185 -22.46 16.28 9.24
CA GLU A 185 -23.32 15.46 10.11
C GLU A 185 -22.51 14.34 10.80
N LEU A 186 -21.54 13.73 10.10
CA LEU A 186 -20.64 12.76 10.72
C LEU A 186 -19.79 13.40 11.83
N LYS A 187 -19.27 14.61 11.58
CA LYS A 187 -18.49 15.36 12.58
C LYS A 187 -19.34 15.71 13.79
N GLU A 188 -20.54 16.25 13.57
CA GLU A 188 -21.50 16.58 14.63
C GLU A 188 -21.88 15.34 15.44
N TRP A 189 -22.12 14.21 14.77
CA TRP A 189 -22.42 12.94 15.43
C TRP A 189 -21.31 12.52 16.40
N PHE A 190 -20.03 12.61 15.99
CA PHE A 190 -18.91 12.30 16.89
C PHE A 190 -18.81 13.25 18.08
N ILE A 191 -19.12 14.54 17.89
CA ILE A 191 -19.11 15.54 18.96
C ILE A 191 -20.24 15.27 19.96
N ASN A 192 -21.46 15.04 19.46
CA ASN A 192 -22.64 14.75 20.28
C ASN A 192 -22.48 13.46 21.09
N ASN A 193 -21.77 12.47 20.54
CA ASN A 193 -21.46 11.21 21.23
C ASN A 193 -20.19 11.29 22.10
N LYS A 194 -19.60 12.47 22.32
CA LYS A 194 -18.39 12.68 23.14
C LYS A 194 -17.16 11.87 22.69
N ILE A 195 -17.13 11.51 21.41
CA ILE A 195 -16.02 10.80 20.76
C ILE A 195 -14.94 11.81 20.34
N LEU A 196 -15.36 12.94 19.79
CA LEU A 196 -14.50 14.07 19.45
C LEU A 196 -14.83 15.27 20.33
N LYS A 197 -13.80 15.99 20.77
CA LYS A 197 -13.92 17.33 21.38
C LYS A 197 -13.35 18.35 20.41
N GLN A 198 -14.10 19.42 20.17
CA GLN A 198 -13.63 20.56 19.39
C GLN A 198 -13.11 21.63 20.35
N SER A 199 -11.81 21.83 20.37
CA SER A 199 -11.14 23.03 20.89
C SER A 199 -10.84 23.98 19.74
N SER A 200 -10.70 25.28 20.00
CA SER A 200 -10.68 26.38 19.01
C SER A 200 -9.90 26.08 17.71
N ASP A 201 -8.77 25.37 17.79
CA ASP A 201 -7.94 25.02 16.61
C ASP A 201 -7.65 23.51 16.43
N LYS A 202 -8.18 22.62 17.29
CA LYS A 202 -7.86 21.18 17.24
C LYS A 202 -9.04 20.28 17.59
N LEU A 203 -9.16 19.18 16.83
CA LEU A 203 -10.05 18.08 17.12
C LEU A 203 -9.31 17.07 18.00
N GLU A 204 -9.76 16.91 19.23
CA GLU A 204 -9.21 15.93 20.16
C GLU A 204 -10.08 14.68 20.20
N ILE A 205 -9.46 13.52 20.04
CA ILE A 205 -10.13 12.23 20.13
C ILE A 205 -10.12 11.80 21.59
N ASN A 206 -11.29 11.49 22.13
CA ASN A 206 -11.41 10.92 23.47
C ASN A 206 -10.61 9.61 23.56
N ASN A 207 -9.85 9.45 24.65
CA ASN A 207 -8.95 8.33 24.88
C ASN A 207 -9.61 6.96 24.66
N ASN A 208 -10.88 6.81 25.05
CA ASN A 208 -11.63 5.56 24.91
C ASN A 208 -11.85 5.14 23.45
N TYR A 209 -11.76 6.09 22.51
CA TYR A 209 -12.03 5.87 21.09
C TYR A 209 -10.80 6.01 20.20
N LYS A 210 -9.60 6.23 20.77
CA LYS A 210 -8.36 6.40 19.99
C LYS A 210 -8.11 5.26 19.00
N ASN A 211 -8.48 4.04 19.37
CA ASN A 211 -8.27 2.86 18.53
C ASN A 211 -9.09 2.86 17.23
N TYR A 212 -10.14 3.68 17.12
CA TYR A 212 -10.99 3.79 15.93
C TYR A 212 -10.45 4.77 14.88
N PHE A 213 -9.37 5.49 15.20
CA PHE A 213 -8.84 6.53 14.32
C PHE A 213 -7.34 6.35 14.12
N ILE A 214 -6.83 6.95 13.05
CA ILE A 214 -5.40 7.12 12.82
C ILE A 214 -5.16 8.61 12.63
N ILE A 215 -4.25 9.17 13.42
CA ILE A 215 -3.91 10.59 13.39
C ILE A 215 -2.58 10.75 12.66
N GLU A 216 -2.59 11.51 11.57
CA GLU A 216 -1.41 11.86 10.79
C GLU A 216 -1.17 13.37 10.89
N ASN A 217 0.00 13.78 11.37
CA ASN A 217 0.37 15.19 11.40
C ASN A 217 1.32 15.50 10.23
N TYR A 218 0.92 16.41 9.34
CA TYR A 218 1.75 16.83 8.21
C TYR A 218 1.84 18.35 8.15
N ARG A 219 3.06 18.87 8.26
CA ARG A 219 3.36 20.33 8.24
C ARG A 219 2.46 21.14 9.19
N GLY A 220 2.18 20.60 10.38
CA GLY A 220 1.33 21.24 11.39
C GLY A 220 -0.19 21.00 11.22
N THR A 221 -0.64 20.46 10.08
CA THR A 221 -2.04 20.06 9.89
C THR A 221 -2.27 18.65 10.41
N GLN A 222 -3.25 18.51 11.30
CA GLN A 222 -3.72 17.22 11.78
C GLN A 222 -4.75 16.64 10.81
N ASN A 223 -4.51 15.42 10.33
CA ASN A 223 -5.43 14.65 9.52
C ASN A 223 -5.91 13.44 10.31
N ILE A 224 -7.23 13.29 10.42
CA ILE A 224 -7.87 12.14 11.06
C ILE A 224 -8.34 11.18 9.98
N LYS A 225 -7.89 9.92 10.05
CA LYS A 225 -8.40 8.79 9.26
C LYS A 225 -9.24 7.90 10.16
N TYR A 226 -10.19 7.21 9.54
CA TYR A 226 -11.17 6.37 10.22
C TYR A 226 -10.81 4.90 10.02
N LYS A 227 -10.68 4.11 11.08
CA LYS A 227 -10.59 2.65 10.93
C LYS A 227 -11.96 2.08 10.56
N LYS A 228 -11.99 0.84 10.07
CA LYS A 228 -13.23 0.16 9.66
C LYS A 228 -14.24 0.08 10.81
N ASP A 229 -13.76 -0.17 12.02
CA ASP A 229 -14.54 -0.36 13.25
C ASP A 229 -15.35 0.88 13.65
N VAL A 230 -15.08 2.05 13.04
CA VAL A 230 -15.93 3.25 13.18
C VAL A 230 -17.36 2.96 12.72
N LEU A 231 -17.55 2.10 11.73
CA LEU A 231 -18.87 1.71 11.26
C LEU A 231 -19.66 1.00 12.37
N ASP A 232 -19.00 0.17 13.18
CA ASP A 232 -19.62 -0.54 14.28
C ASP A 232 -20.03 0.43 15.40
N LEU A 233 -19.24 1.48 15.66
CA LEU A 233 -19.62 2.56 16.58
C LEU A 233 -20.89 3.29 16.14
N ILE A 234 -21.02 3.55 14.83
CA ILE A 234 -22.20 4.23 14.28
C ILE A 234 -23.41 3.28 14.33
N ALA A 235 -23.23 2.01 14.00
CA ALA A 235 -24.28 1.00 14.05
C ALA A 235 -24.81 0.75 15.46
N GLY A 236 -23.93 0.59 16.45
CA GLY A 236 -24.32 0.32 17.85
C GLY A 236 -25.01 1.48 18.57
N ASN A 237 -24.98 2.68 17.99
CA ASN A 237 -25.70 3.88 18.48
C ASN A 237 -26.82 4.31 17.52
N SER A 238 -27.17 3.47 16.55
CA SER A 238 -28.33 3.65 15.69
C SER A 238 -29.61 3.62 16.55
N ILE A 239 -30.65 4.31 16.10
CA ILE A 239 -31.98 4.36 16.74
C ILE A 239 -32.56 2.94 16.96
N PHE A 240 -32.11 1.95 16.19
CA PHE A 240 -32.50 0.54 16.29
C PHE A 240 -31.37 -0.40 16.78
N GLY A 241 -30.17 0.12 17.06
CA GLY A 241 -29.03 -0.65 17.54
C GLY A 241 -29.15 -0.91 19.04
N GLY A 242 -29.57 -2.12 19.41
CA GLY A 242 -29.68 -2.53 20.81
C GLY A 242 -28.34 -2.43 21.55
N ARG A 243 -28.36 -1.75 22.70
CA ARG A 243 -27.40 -2.03 23.77
C ARG A 243 -27.71 -3.41 24.33
N GLU A 244 -27.07 -4.46 23.82
CA GLU A 244 -26.89 -5.64 24.65
C GLU A 244 -25.76 -5.33 25.64
N ARG A 245 -26.14 -5.29 26.92
CA ARG A 245 -25.24 -5.13 28.06
C ARG A 245 -24.58 -6.47 28.38
#